data_AF-A0A916TFM4-F1
#
_entry.id   AF-A0A916TFM4-F1
#
_cell.length_a   1.000
_cell.length_b   1.000
_cell.length_c   1.000
_cell.angle_alpha   90.00
_cell.angle_beta   90.00
_cell.angle_gamma   90.00
#
_symmetry.space_group_name_H-M   'P 1'
#
loop_
_entity.id
_entity.type
_entity.pdbx_description
1 polymer ?
#
loop_
_entity_poly.entity_id
_entity_poly.type
_entity_poly.pdbx_seq_one_letter_code
_entity_poly.pdbx_strand_id
1 'polypeptide(L)'
;MNAGNRYVINRFLLKTAVLGAAASLRSREGAWRVAAVLFLLASALDALIALVRRHRPTDRSLTYWDEAAAFLLLSGLATAIAIGSSK
;
A
#
# COMPACT_ATOMS: atom_id res chain seq x y z
N MET A 1 12.75 -7.26 17.84
CA MET A 1 12.09 -7.17 16.51
C MET A 1 12.70 -8.22 15.60
N ASN A 2 11.94 -9.24 15.16
CA ASN A 2 12.46 -10.34 14.34
C ASN A 2 13.02 -9.83 13.01
N ALA A 3 14.09 -10.47 12.51
CA ALA A 3 14.73 -10.10 11.24
C ALA A 3 13.76 -10.14 10.04
N GLY A 4 12.83 -11.10 10.03
CA GLY A 4 11.76 -11.19 9.02
C GLY A 4 10.84 -9.96 9.01
N ASN A 5 10.44 -9.47 10.19
CA ASN A 5 9.58 -8.28 10.29
C ASN A 5 10.30 -7.01 9.80
N ARG A 6 11.62 -6.89 10.06
CA ARG A 6 12.42 -5.75 9.54
C ARG A 6 12.43 -5.73 8.02
N TYR A 7 12.60 -6.89 7.38
CA TYR A 7 12.58 -7.00 5.93
C TYR A 7 11.21 -6.59 5.35
N VAL A 8 10.11 -7.05 5.94
CA VAL A 8 8.74 -6.71 5.52
C VAL A 8 8.49 -5.21 5.66
N ILE A 9 8.88 -4.62 6.79
CA ILE A 9 8.76 -3.16 7.02
C ILE A 9 9.57 -2.38 5.98
N ASN A 10 10.83 -2.74 5.75
CA ASN A 10 11.68 -2.04 4.77
C ASN A 10 11.10 -2.12 3.36
N ARG A 11 10.58 -3.29 2.98
CA ARG A 11 9.92 -3.49 1.69
C ARG A 11 8.65 -2.66 1.56
N PHE A 12 7.81 -2.63 2.59
CA PHE A 12 6.60 -1.81 2.63
C PHE A 12 6.92 -0.31 2.52
N LEU A 13 7.93 0.17 3.26
CA LEU A 13 8.38 1.56 3.19
C LEU A 13 8.90 1.92 1.80
N LEU A 14 9.69 1.05 1.18
CA LEU A 14 10.20 1.25 -0.17
C LEU A 14 9.07 1.34 -1.19
N LYS A 15 8.10 0.42 -1.15
CA LYS A 15 6.91 0.47 -2.02
C LYS A 15 6.13 1.76 -1.83
N THR A 16 5.87 2.15 -0.59
CA THR A 16 5.14 3.38 -0.27
C THR A 16 5.87 4.61 -0.80
N ALA A 17 7.20 4.68 -0.63
CA ALA A 17 8.01 5.78 -1.14
C ALA A 17 7.98 5.86 -2.67
N VAL A 18 8.10 4.72 -3.36
CA VAL A 18 8.05 4.65 -4.83
C VAL A 18 6.69 5.06 -5.37
N LEU A 19 5.60 4.51 -4.80
CA LEU A 19 4.24 4.82 -5.23
C LEU A 19 3.87 6.28 -4.91
N GLY A 20 4.31 6.78 -3.75
CA GLY A 20 4.16 8.18 -3.38
C GLY A 20 4.87 9.12 -4.36
N ALA A 21 6.14 8.85 -4.67
CA ALA A 21 6.88 9.64 -5.65
C ALA A 21 6.24 9.60 -7.04
N ALA A 22 5.79 8.42 -7.49
CA ALA A 22 5.08 8.28 -8.76
C ALA A 22 3.76 9.08 -8.80
N ALA A 23 3.00 9.09 -7.71
CA ALA A 23 1.79 9.90 -7.60
C ALA A 23 2.11 11.41 -7.62
N SER A 24 3.19 11.84 -6.95
CA SER A 24 3.64 13.24 -6.92
C SER A 24 4.13 13.74 -8.28
N LEU A 25 4.75 12.88 -9.11
CA LEU A 25 5.19 13.26 -10.46
C LEU A 25 4.01 13.50 -11.42
N ARG A 26 2.86 12.86 -11.18
CA ARG A 26 1.63 12.98 -11.97
C ARG A 26 0.69 14.10 -11.49
N SER A 27 1.17 14.97 -10.60
CA SER A 27 0.41 15.91 -9.76
C SER A 27 -0.50 16.92 -10.48
N ARG A 28 -0.37 17.14 -11.79
CA ARG A 28 -1.18 18.16 -12.50
C ARG A 28 -2.69 17.90 -12.52
N GLU A 29 -3.17 16.68 -12.26
CA GLU A 29 -4.62 16.33 -12.32
C GLU A 29 -5.19 15.73 -11.03
N GLY A 30 -4.44 15.79 -9.91
CA GLY A 30 -4.91 15.31 -8.60
C GLY A 30 -4.10 14.13 -8.08
N ALA A 31 -2.93 14.44 -7.51
CA ALA A 31 -1.99 13.47 -6.95
C ALA A 31 -2.65 12.45 -6.00
N TRP A 32 -3.65 12.87 -5.22
CA TRP A 32 -4.36 12.00 -4.28
C TRP A 32 -5.24 10.93 -4.95
N ARG A 33 -5.86 11.23 -6.10
CA ARG A 33 -6.62 10.23 -6.87
C ARG A 33 -5.68 9.18 -7.45
N VAL A 34 -4.55 9.62 -8.00
CA VAL A 34 -3.52 8.72 -8.53
C VAL A 34 -2.93 7.86 -7.42
N ALA A 35 -2.62 8.45 -6.26
CA ALA A 35 -2.12 7.73 -5.09
C ALA A 35 -3.13 6.68 -4.61
N ALA A 36 -4.43 7.00 -4.54
CA ALA A 36 -5.46 6.05 -4.16
C ALA A 36 -5.48 4.82 -5.08
N VAL A 37 -5.48 5.03 -6.40
CA VAL A 37 -5.46 3.93 -7.38
C VAL A 37 -4.17 3.11 -7.26
N LEU A 38 -3.02 3.75 -7.12
CA LEU A 38 -1.73 3.07 -6.98
C LEU A 38 -1.67 2.22 -5.70
N PHE A 39 -2.14 2.74 -4.58
CA PHE A 39 -2.20 1.99 -3.32
C PHE A 39 -3.21 0.84 -3.39
N LEU A 40 -4.36 1.03 -4.05
CA LEU A 40 -5.33 -0.05 -4.26
C LEU A 40 -4.74 -1.19 -5.09
N LEU A 41 -4.03 -0.87 -6.18
CA LEU A 41 -3.35 -1.87 -7.01
C LEU A 41 -2.24 -2.58 -6.24
N ALA A 42 -1.46 -1.86 -5.44
CA ALA A 42 -0.43 -2.45 -4.58
C ALA A 42 -1.04 -3.40 -3.55
N SER A 43 -2.18 -3.02 -2.95
CA SER A 43 -2.93 -3.87 -2.03
C SER A 43 -3.39 -5.17 -2.69
N ALA A 44 -3.99 -5.08 -3.89
CA ALA A 44 -4.43 -6.24 -4.64
C ALA A 44 -3.27 -7.17 -5.03
N LEU A 45 -2.14 -6.59 -5.44
CA LEU A 45 -0.92 -7.35 -5.76
C LEU A 45 -0.37 -8.06 -4.52
N ASP A 46 -0.33 -7.40 -3.37
CA ASP A 46 0.17 -7.99 -2.13
C ASP A 46 -0.75 -9.10 -1.62
N ALA A 47 -2.07 -8.94 -1.73
CA ALA A 47 -3.02 -10.02 -1.45
C ALA A 47 -2.79 -11.21 -2.38
N LEU A 48 -2.60 -10.99 -3.69
CA LEU A 48 -2.31 -12.04 -4.66
C LEU A 48 -1.00 -12.77 -4.34
N ILE A 49 0.07 -12.03 -3.98
CA ILE A 49 1.34 -12.63 -3.58
C ILE A 49 1.17 -13.43 -2.28
N ALA A 50 0.38 -12.94 -1.32
CA ALA A 50 0.08 -13.66 -0.08
C ALA A 50 -0.63 -15.00 -0.36
N LEU A 51 -1.60 -14.98 -1.29
CA LEU A 51 -2.30 -16.16 -1.79
C LEU A 51 -1.34 -17.16 -2.44
N VAL A 52 -0.50 -16.71 -3.38
CA VAL A 52 0.47 -17.55 -4.09
C VAL A 52 1.49 -18.16 -3.12
N ARG A 53 1.95 -17.39 -2.13
CA ARG A 53 2.88 -17.86 -1.09
C ARG A 53 2.21 -18.65 0.03
N ARG A 54 0.88 -18.84 -0.02
CA ARG A 54 0.07 -19.52 1.00
C ARG A 54 0.31 -18.98 2.41
N HIS A 55 0.54 -17.68 2.53
CA HIS A 55 0.67 -17.04 3.83
C HIS A 55 -0.65 -17.10 4.56
N ARG A 56 -0.61 -17.46 5.85
CA ARG A 56 -1.81 -17.41 6.69
C ARG A 56 -2.08 -15.95 7.07
N PRO A 57 -3.34 -15.50 7.02
CA PRO A 57 -3.69 -14.14 7.40
C PRO A 57 -3.49 -13.86 8.91
N THR A 58 -3.38 -14.90 9.74
CA THR A 58 -3.19 -14.80 11.20
C THR A 58 -1.82 -15.30 11.67
N ASP A 59 -0.79 -15.17 10.83
CA ASP A 59 0.56 -15.55 11.23
C ASP A 59 1.13 -14.59 12.31
N ARG A 60 2.06 -15.08 13.14
CA ARG A 60 2.72 -14.27 14.19
C ARG A 60 3.73 -13.26 13.62
N SER A 61 4.16 -13.45 12.38
CA SER A 61 5.06 -12.54 11.67
C SER A 61 4.29 -11.67 10.68
N LEU A 62 4.80 -10.46 10.41
CA LEU A 62 4.25 -9.62 9.35
C LEU A 62 4.41 -10.32 7.99
N THR A 63 3.37 -10.27 7.18
CA THR A 63 3.29 -10.91 5.87
C THR A 63 2.77 -9.94 4.80
N TYR A 64 2.64 -10.44 3.58
CA TYR A 64 1.98 -9.71 2.50
C TYR A 64 0.49 -9.43 2.78
N TRP A 65 -0.17 -10.17 3.68
CA TRP A 65 -1.53 -9.82 4.11
C TRP A 65 -1.57 -8.49 4.87
N ASP A 66 -0.58 -8.26 5.74
CA ASP A 66 -0.44 -7.02 6.50
C ASP A 66 -0.11 -5.84 5.58
N GLU A 67 0.78 -6.06 4.60
CA GLU A 67 1.08 -5.04 3.56
C GLU A 67 -0.18 -4.71 2.73
N ALA A 68 -0.95 -5.73 2.34
CA ALA A 68 -2.18 -5.53 1.57
C ALA A 68 -3.21 -4.72 2.36
N ALA A 69 -3.42 -5.04 3.65
CA ALA A 69 -4.31 -4.29 4.53
C ALA A 69 -3.85 -2.84 4.72
N ALA A 70 -2.56 -2.62 4.94
CA ALA A 70 -2.00 -1.28 5.08
C ALA A 70 -2.17 -0.44 3.81
N PHE A 71 -1.92 -1.01 2.63
CA PHE A 71 -2.14 -0.31 1.37
C PHE A 71 -3.63 -0.04 1.08
N LEU A 72 -4.53 -0.93 1.49
CA LEU A 72 -5.97 -0.68 1.36
C LEU A 72 -6.41 0.52 2.21
N LEU A 73 -5.89 0.62 3.45
CA LEU A 73 -6.14 1.76 4.33
C LEU A 73 -5.57 3.06 3.75
N LEU A 74 -4.34 3.03 3.22
CA LEU A 74 -3.73 4.19 2.55
C LEU A 74 -4.51 4.62 1.32
N SER A 75 -5.04 3.68 0.54
CA SER A 75 -5.93 3.96 -0.60
C SER A 75 -7.21 4.65 -0.16
N GLY A 76 -7.86 4.13 0.90
CA GLY A 76 -9.06 4.74 1.47
C GLY A 76 -8.81 6.17 1.97
N LEU A 77 -7.70 6.39 2.68
CA LEU A 77 -7.29 7.71 3.14
C LEU A 77 -7.03 8.67 1.98
N ALA A 78 -6.26 8.25 0.97
CA ALA A 78 -5.99 9.06 -0.22
C ALA A 78 -7.28 9.41 -0.99
N THR A 79 -8.23 8.47 -1.05
CA THR A 79 -9.56 8.70 -1.64
C THR A 79 -10.35 9.75 -0.85
N ALA A 80 -10.38 9.64 0.48
CA ALA A 80 -11.07 10.61 1.34
C ALA A 80 -10.48 12.02 1.18
N ILE A 81 -9.15 12.15 1.13
CA ILE A 81 -8.46 13.42 0.88
C ILE A 81 -8.79 13.95 -0.53
N ALA A 82 -8.77 13.08 -1.55
CA ALA A 82 -9.09 13.46 -2.91
C ALA A 82 -10.53 13.99 -3.07
N ILE A 83 -11.49 13.40 -2.35
CA ILE A 83 -12.89 13.85 -2.33
C ILE A 83 -13.01 15.18 -1.57
N GLY A 84 -12.37 15.30 -0.41
CA GLY A 84 -12.38 16.51 0.41
C GLY A 84 -11.73 17.73 -0.28
N SER A 85 -10.65 17.50 -1.02
CA SER A 85 -9.94 18.53 -1.80
C SER A 85 -10.70 19.01 -3.05
N SER A 86 -11.79 18.34 -3.41
CA SER A 86 -12.61 18.67 -4.59
C SER A 86 -13.83 19.53 -4.24
N LYS A 87 -14.04 19.86 -2.96
CA LYS A 87 -15.08 20.78 -2.47
C LYS A 87 -14.46 22.16 -2.21
#